data_AF-A0AAU7SW04-F1
#
_entry.id   AF-A0AAU7SW04-F1
#
_cell.length_a   1.000
_cell.length_b   1.000
_cell.length_c   1.000
_cell.angle_alpha   90.00
_cell.angle_beta   90.00
_cell.angle_gamma   90.00
#
_symmetry.space_group_name_H-M   'P 1'
#
loop_
_entity.id
_entity.type
_entity.pdbx_description
1 polymer ?
#
loop_
_entity_poly.entity_id
_entity_poly.type
_entity_poly.pdbx_seq_one_letter_code
_entity_poly.pdbx_strand_id
1 'polypeptide(L)'
;MENSTFRGADPIEFNACVGNNGIVNYLTYAKGFSKAANLILDQVIHTNGNDVDSFIYPICFNMRHSIELRLKDAIEEINNLAKIQKLKLADFNLAGSHNIRNIWDYFKTNSENLDQCYQIINDAIKTTILDIAEIDSTGQTFRYPFDTENVKHLTEQSIINCLVLKCKFKELEENLDNLHYLNEMLIEE
;
A
#
# COMPACT_ATOMS: atom_id res chain seq x y z
N MET A 1 -25.87 -21.56 11.43
CA MET A 1 -24.68 -22.14 12.10
C MET A 1 -23.72 -21.01 12.35
N GLU A 2 -23.19 -20.93 13.56
CA GLU A 2 -22.15 -19.95 13.92
C GLU A 2 -20.80 -20.41 13.33
N ASN A 3 -19.98 -19.49 12.83
CA ASN A 3 -18.67 -19.82 12.26
C ASN A 3 -17.74 -20.35 13.38
N SER A 4 -17.20 -21.56 13.25
CA SER A 4 -16.37 -22.17 14.29
C SER A 4 -14.92 -21.68 14.29
N THR A 5 -14.46 -21.06 13.20
CA THR A 5 -13.06 -20.60 13.02
C THR A 5 -12.93 -19.10 13.23
N PHE A 6 -13.80 -18.30 12.63
CA PHE A 6 -13.77 -16.84 12.69
C PHE A 6 -14.85 -16.34 13.66
N ARG A 7 -14.57 -16.43 14.96
CA ARG A 7 -15.47 -16.04 16.06
C ARG A 7 -14.71 -15.43 17.23
N GLY A 8 -15.40 -14.68 18.07
CA GLY A 8 -14.86 -14.24 19.36
C GLY A 8 -14.77 -15.41 20.36
N ALA A 9 -13.77 -15.36 21.24
CA ALA A 9 -13.58 -16.33 22.31
C ALA A 9 -12.91 -15.69 23.54
N ASP A 10 -12.89 -16.41 24.65
CA ASP A 10 -11.99 -16.11 25.77
C ASP A 10 -10.61 -16.73 25.52
N PRO A 11 -9.50 -16.07 25.91
CA PRO A 11 -9.45 -14.76 26.58
C PRO A 11 -9.73 -13.57 25.64
N ILE A 12 -10.51 -12.59 26.11
CA ILE A 12 -11.04 -11.50 25.28
C ILE A 12 -9.97 -10.58 24.67
N GLU A 13 -8.77 -10.51 25.27
CA GLU A 13 -7.65 -9.70 24.80
C GLU A 13 -7.07 -10.19 23.45
N PHE A 14 -7.36 -11.42 23.05
CA PHE A 14 -7.00 -11.96 21.74
C PHE A 14 -8.08 -11.77 20.68
N ASN A 15 -9.23 -11.18 21.02
CA ASN A 15 -10.26 -10.83 20.05
C ASN A 15 -9.90 -9.52 19.34
N ALA A 16 -9.90 -9.55 18.00
CA ALA A 16 -9.85 -8.35 17.19
C ALA A 16 -11.27 -7.89 16.83
N CYS A 17 -11.54 -6.59 16.93
CA CYS A 17 -12.77 -6.01 16.43
C CYS A 17 -12.65 -5.69 14.94
N VAL A 18 -13.54 -6.25 14.12
CA VAL A 18 -13.53 -6.12 12.66
C VAL A 18 -14.88 -5.61 12.12
N GLY A 19 -14.89 -5.14 10.87
CA GLY A 19 -16.09 -4.58 10.24
C GLY A 19 -16.64 -3.37 11.00
N ASN A 20 -17.96 -3.35 11.21
CA ASN A 20 -18.63 -2.23 11.89
C ASN A 20 -18.33 -2.14 13.40
N ASN A 21 -17.54 -3.06 13.95
CA ASN A 21 -17.13 -3.04 15.36
C ASN A 21 -15.73 -2.40 15.57
N GLY A 22 -15.13 -1.82 14.52
CA GLY A 22 -13.83 -1.13 14.61
C GLY A 22 -13.72 0.05 13.63
N ILE A 23 -12.61 0.80 13.68
CA ILE A 23 -12.28 1.85 12.71
C ILE A 23 -11.59 1.20 11.51
N VAL A 24 -12.38 0.89 10.48
CA VAL A 24 -11.97 0.09 9.32
C VAL A 24 -12.01 0.97 8.07
N ASN A 25 -10.88 1.61 7.74
CA ASN A 25 -10.67 2.34 6.48
C ASN A 25 -9.40 1.83 5.76
N TYR A 26 -9.10 2.38 4.58
CA TYR A 26 -7.92 1.99 3.82
C TYR A 26 -6.62 2.19 4.60
N LEU A 27 -6.47 3.33 5.30
CA LEU A 27 -5.30 3.61 6.11
C LEU A 27 -5.06 2.57 7.22
N THR A 28 -6.11 2.13 7.94
CA THR A 28 -6.00 1.09 8.97
C THR A 28 -5.47 -0.22 8.38
N TYR A 29 -6.01 -0.65 7.23
CA TYR A 29 -5.57 -1.88 6.56
C TYR A 29 -4.12 -1.73 6.08
N ALA A 30 -3.81 -0.61 5.44
CA ALA A 30 -2.48 -0.34 4.93
C ALA A 30 -1.41 -0.40 6.02
N LYS A 31 -1.65 0.28 7.16
CA LYS A 31 -0.75 0.25 8.33
C LYS A 31 -0.56 -1.18 8.88
N GLY A 32 -1.61 -2.01 8.86
CA GLY A 32 -1.51 -3.43 9.21
C GLY A 32 -0.56 -4.22 8.31
N PHE A 33 -0.73 -4.09 6.98
CA PHE A 33 0.13 -4.74 5.99
C PHE A 33 1.58 -4.23 6.05
N SER A 34 1.77 -2.92 6.18
CA SER A 34 3.06 -2.28 6.44
C SER A 34 3.77 -2.87 7.66
N LYS A 35 3.05 -2.97 8.79
CA LYS A 35 3.57 -3.54 10.03
C LYS A 35 3.97 -5.00 9.85
N ALA A 36 3.16 -5.79 9.16
CA ALA A 36 3.47 -7.19 8.88
C ALA A 36 4.75 -7.31 8.03
N ALA A 37 4.88 -6.54 6.95
CA ALA A 37 6.08 -6.55 6.11
C ALA A 37 7.34 -6.20 6.91
N ASN A 38 7.26 -5.15 7.74
CA ASN A 38 8.37 -4.69 8.58
C ASN A 38 8.78 -5.73 9.63
N LEU A 39 7.82 -6.39 10.29
CA LEU A 39 8.12 -7.46 11.26
C LEU A 39 8.84 -8.64 10.61
N ILE A 40 8.42 -9.05 9.40
CA ILE A 40 9.07 -10.14 8.68
C ILE A 40 10.48 -9.72 8.21
N LEU A 41 10.63 -8.49 7.69
CA LEU A 41 11.94 -7.95 7.32
C LEU A 41 12.90 -7.92 8.50
N ASP A 42 12.45 -7.44 9.66
CA ASP A 42 13.27 -7.36 10.88
C ASP A 42 13.70 -8.75 11.34
N GLN A 43 12.81 -9.75 11.26
CA GLN A 43 13.13 -11.14 11.56
C GLN A 43 14.20 -11.70 10.61
N VAL A 44 14.05 -11.50 9.30
CA VAL A 44 15.04 -11.95 8.29
C VAL A 44 16.40 -11.29 8.55
N ILE A 45 16.43 -9.98 8.83
CA ILE A 45 17.66 -9.24 9.11
C ILE A 45 18.30 -9.75 10.42
N HIS A 46 17.52 -9.87 11.49
CA HIS A 46 18.00 -10.30 12.81
C HIS A 46 18.60 -11.71 12.77
N THR A 47 18.06 -12.58 11.92
CA THR A 47 18.51 -13.96 11.74
C THR A 47 19.57 -14.12 10.64
N ASN A 48 20.16 -13.03 10.14
CA ASN A 48 21.17 -13.02 9.08
C ASN A 48 20.71 -13.73 7.78
N GLY A 49 19.47 -13.48 7.37
CA GLY A 49 18.90 -14.01 6.14
C GLY A 49 18.26 -15.39 6.26
N ASN A 50 18.01 -15.88 7.48
CA ASN A 50 17.32 -17.16 7.64
C ASN A 50 15.91 -17.10 7.03
N ASP A 51 15.52 -18.16 6.32
CA ASP A 51 14.25 -18.29 5.60
C ASP A 51 13.94 -17.15 4.60
N VAL A 52 14.95 -16.41 4.13
CA VAL A 52 14.77 -15.25 3.24
C VAL A 52 13.98 -15.61 1.97
N ASP A 53 14.25 -16.77 1.38
CA ASP A 53 13.57 -17.23 0.15
C ASP A 53 12.08 -17.53 0.38
N SER A 54 11.72 -17.97 1.59
CA SER A 54 10.34 -18.22 1.99
C SER A 54 9.59 -16.92 2.31
N PHE A 55 10.29 -15.95 2.90
CA PHE A 55 9.69 -14.70 3.35
C PHE A 55 9.66 -13.59 2.30
N ILE A 56 10.46 -13.65 1.24
CA ILE A 56 10.55 -12.56 0.25
C ILE A 56 9.19 -12.27 -0.42
N TYR A 57 8.44 -13.30 -0.77
CA TYR A 57 7.11 -13.18 -1.40
C TYR A 57 6.08 -12.51 -0.48
N PRO A 58 5.84 -12.99 0.76
CA PRO A 58 4.92 -12.29 1.67
C PRO A 58 5.41 -10.89 2.07
N ILE A 59 6.72 -10.64 2.19
CA ILE A 59 7.24 -9.27 2.41
C ILE A 59 6.78 -8.35 1.28
N CYS A 60 7.09 -8.71 0.03
CA CYS A 60 6.79 -7.88 -1.13
C CYS A 60 5.28 -7.72 -1.35
N PHE A 61 4.50 -8.78 -1.13
CA PHE A 61 3.03 -8.70 -1.20
C PHE A 61 2.46 -7.71 -0.17
N ASN A 62 2.89 -7.80 1.09
CA ASN A 62 2.42 -6.90 2.15
C ASN A 62 2.83 -5.44 1.87
N MET A 63 4.06 -5.20 1.43
CA MET A 63 4.53 -3.86 1.03
C MET A 63 3.66 -3.29 -0.09
N ARG A 64 3.51 -4.05 -1.18
CA ARG A 64 2.75 -3.63 -2.36
C ARG A 64 1.29 -3.37 -2.02
N HIS A 65 0.67 -4.20 -1.19
CA HIS A 65 -0.74 -4.01 -0.82
C HIS A 65 -0.93 -2.81 0.11
N SER A 66 -0.01 -2.58 1.06
CA SER A 66 -0.01 -1.34 1.87
C SER A 66 0.00 -0.09 1.00
N ILE A 67 0.84 -0.06 -0.03
CA ILE A 67 0.97 1.10 -0.93
C ILE A 67 -0.29 1.29 -1.77
N GLU A 68 -0.88 0.23 -2.33
CA GLU A 68 -2.17 0.34 -3.05
C GLU A 68 -3.23 1.01 -2.16
N LEU A 69 -3.36 0.54 -0.91
CA LEU A 69 -4.37 1.04 0.01
C LEU A 69 -4.10 2.49 0.42
N ARG A 70 -2.85 2.87 0.70
CA ARG A 70 -2.47 4.28 0.98
C ARG A 70 -2.73 5.21 -0.21
N LEU A 71 -2.48 4.75 -1.44
CA LEU A 71 -2.81 5.56 -2.62
C LEU A 71 -4.33 5.69 -2.83
N LYS A 72 -5.11 4.64 -2.51
CA LYS A 72 -6.57 4.72 -2.54
C LYS A 72 -7.11 5.69 -1.51
N ASP A 73 -6.59 5.64 -0.29
CA ASP A 73 -6.89 6.57 0.79
C ASP A 73 -6.59 8.02 0.36
N ALA A 74 -5.39 8.28 -0.17
CA ALA A 74 -5.00 9.59 -0.68
C ALA A 74 -5.91 10.08 -1.83
N ILE A 75 -6.43 9.19 -2.67
CA ILE A 75 -7.41 9.54 -3.70
C ILE A 75 -8.75 9.97 -3.07
N GLU A 76 -9.22 9.28 -2.03
CA GLU A 76 -10.43 9.67 -1.30
C GLU A 76 -10.27 11.06 -0.67
N GLU A 77 -9.09 11.37 -0.15
CA GLU A 77 -8.76 12.66 0.43
C GLU A 77 -8.73 13.79 -0.61
N ILE A 78 -8.05 13.61 -1.75
CA ILE A 78 -8.06 14.64 -2.80
C ILE A 78 -9.44 14.80 -3.44
N ASN A 79 -10.27 13.74 -3.47
CA ASN A 79 -11.67 13.85 -3.88
C ASN A 79 -12.48 14.72 -2.90
N ASN A 80 -12.15 14.66 -1.60
CA ASN A 80 -12.75 15.54 -0.60
C ASN A 80 -12.28 16.99 -0.78
N LEU A 81 -10.98 17.20 -0.94
CA LEU A 81 -10.40 18.51 -1.21
C LEU A 81 -11.00 19.16 -2.46
N ALA A 82 -11.13 18.41 -3.56
CA ALA A 82 -11.77 18.89 -4.79
C ALA A 82 -13.22 19.34 -4.57
N LYS A 83 -13.99 18.62 -3.73
CA LYS A 83 -15.37 19.01 -3.38
C LYS A 83 -15.40 20.34 -2.61
N ILE A 84 -14.49 20.52 -1.66
CA ILE A 84 -14.34 21.77 -0.88
C ILE A 84 -14.03 22.93 -1.82
N GLN A 85 -13.09 22.73 -2.74
CA GLN A 85 -12.68 23.72 -3.75
C GLN A 85 -13.69 23.87 -4.91
N LYS A 86 -14.77 23.08 -4.95
CA LYS A 86 -15.78 23.03 -6.03
C LYS A 86 -15.17 22.73 -7.41
N LEU A 87 -14.11 21.94 -7.44
CA LEU A 87 -13.46 21.43 -8.63
C LEU A 87 -13.97 20.03 -8.97
N LYS A 88 -14.00 19.70 -10.26
CA LYS A 88 -14.36 18.36 -10.74
C LYS A 88 -13.09 17.63 -11.19
N LEU A 89 -12.78 16.54 -10.53
CA LEU A 89 -11.73 15.61 -10.96
C LEU A 89 -12.26 14.67 -12.07
N ALA A 90 -11.34 14.05 -12.79
CA ALA A 90 -11.70 13.04 -13.80
C ALA A 90 -12.38 11.83 -13.13
N ASP A 91 -13.32 11.19 -13.83
CA ASP A 91 -13.96 9.98 -13.31
C ASP A 91 -12.94 8.82 -13.23
N PHE A 92 -12.89 8.13 -12.09
CA PHE A 92 -11.98 7.01 -11.87
C PHE A 92 -12.65 5.92 -11.04
N ASN A 93 -12.62 4.68 -11.55
CA ASN A 93 -13.14 3.52 -10.83
C ASN A 93 -12.15 3.06 -9.75
N LEU A 94 -12.08 3.79 -8.65
CA LEU A 94 -11.16 3.52 -7.54
C LEU A 94 -11.37 2.12 -6.95
N ALA A 95 -12.63 1.72 -6.76
CA ALA A 95 -12.98 0.46 -6.11
C ALA A 95 -12.51 -0.77 -6.91
N GLY A 96 -12.69 -0.74 -8.24
CA GLY A 96 -12.28 -1.82 -9.13
C GLY A 96 -10.82 -1.74 -9.61
N SER A 97 -10.14 -0.60 -9.41
CA SER A 97 -8.76 -0.45 -9.83
C SER A 97 -7.82 -1.08 -8.80
N HIS A 98 -7.08 -2.09 -9.23
CA HIS A 98 -5.99 -2.70 -8.46
C HIS A 98 -4.63 -2.49 -9.13
N ASN A 99 -4.60 -1.88 -10.32
CA ASN A 99 -3.35 -1.61 -11.00
C ASN A 99 -2.69 -0.38 -10.36
N ILE A 100 -1.59 -0.60 -9.63
CA ILE A 100 -0.93 0.45 -8.85
C ILE A 100 -0.41 1.59 -9.75
N ARG A 101 -0.03 1.31 -11.00
CA ARG A 101 0.37 2.34 -11.96
C ARG A 101 -0.78 3.27 -12.30
N ASN A 102 -1.95 2.70 -12.59
CA ASN A 102 -3.14 3.48 -12.93
C ASN A 102 -3.62 4.32 -11.74
N ILE A 103 -3.56 3.76 -10.53
CA ILE A 103 -3.90 4.47 -9.29
C ILE A 103 -2.93 5.64 -9.07
N TRP A 104 -1.63 5.40 -9.20
CA TRP A 104 -0.60 6.41 -9.07
C TRP A 104 -0.73 7.54 -10.10
N ASP A 105 -0.87 7.20 -11.39
CA ASP A 105 -0.96 8.18 -12.46
C ASP A 105 -2.21 9.06 -12.31
N TYR A 106 -3.33 8.48 -11.86
CA TYR A 106 -4.53 9.23 -11.51
C TYR A 106 -4.27 10.17 -10.32
N PHE A 107 -3.73 9.64 -9.21
CA PHE A 107 -3.46 10.43 -8.02
C PHE A 107 -2.55 11.62 -8.33
N LYS A 108 -1.37 11.36 -8.91
CA LYS A 108 -0.35 12.38 -9.23
C LYS A 108 -0.92 13.51 -10.07
N THR A 109 -1.64 13.17 -11.14
CA THR A 109 -2.19 14.16 -12.07
C THR A 109 -3.23 15.04 -11.40
N ASN A 110 -4.15 14.44 -10.64
CA ASN A 110 -5.24 15.20 -10.03
C ASN A 110 -4.76 15.98 -8.80
N SER A 111 -3.85 15.43 -7.99
CA SER A 111 -3.32 16.13 -6.82
C SER A 111 -2.53 17.38 -7.21
N GLU A 112 -1.65 17.30 -8.21
CA GLU A 112 -0.89 18.48 -8.71
C GLU A 112 -1.77 19.54 -9.38
N ASN A 113 -2.92 19.15 -9.93
CA ASN A 113 -3.89 20.10 -10.48
C ASN A 113 -4.71 20.79 -9.38
N LEU A 114 -4.87 20.17 -8.22
CA LEU A 114 -5.56 20.75 -7.06
C LEU A 114 -4.66 21.71 -6.31
N ASP A 115 -3.42 21.31 -6.04
CA ASP A 115 -2.46 22.13 -5.31
C ASP A 115 -1.01 21.83 -5.72
N GLN A 116 -0.20 22.88 -5.88
CA GLN A 116 1.20 22.72 -6.28
C GLN A 116 2.07 22.07 -5.18
N CYS A 117 1.66 22.15 -3.91
CA CYS A 117 2.36 21.55 -2.77
C CYS A 117 2.52 20.02 -2.93
N TYR A 118 1.63 19.36 -3.69
CA TYR A 118 1.76 17.93 -3.98
C TYR A 118 2.99 17.58 -4.82
N GLN A 119 3.57 18.50 -5.59
CA GLN A 119 4.72 18.20 -6.46
C GLN A 119 5.90 17.64 -5.66
N ILE A 120 6.19 18.26 -4.50
CA ILE A 120 7.33 17.87 -3.66
C ILE A 120 7.13 16.44 -3.14
N ILE A 121 5.96 16.14 -2.57
CA ILE A 121 5.71 14.82 -2.00
C ILE A 121 5.56 13.75 -3.09
N ASN A 122 4.95 14.10 -4.23
CA ASN A 122 4.84 13.22 -5.38
C ASN A 122 6.22 12.81 -5.90
N ASP A 123 7.14 13.76 -6.05
CA ASP A 123 8.51 13.45 -6.51
C ASP A 123 9.25 12.55 -5.51
N ALA A 124 9.01 12.71 -4.20
CA ALA A 124 9.62 11.89 -3.15
C ALA A 124 9.15 10.43 -3.17
N ILE A 125 7.87 10.17 -3.47
CA ILE A 125 7.30 8.80 -3.47
C ILE A 125 7.34 8.12 -4.84
N LYS A 126 7.43 8.89 -5.93
CA LYS A 126 7.30 8.43 -7.32
C LYS A 126 8.17 7.22 -7.63
N THR A 127 9.46 7.30 -7.36
CA THR A 127 10.42 6.25 -7.78
C THR A 127 10.03 4.90 -7.20
N THR A 128 9.86 4.80 -5.89
CA THR A 128 9.53 3.53 -5.22
C THR A 128 8.16 2.98 -5.66
N ILE A 129 7.18 3.86 -5.90
CA ILE A 129 5.86 3.44 -6.43
C ILE A 129 6.01 2.86 -7.83
N LEU A 130 6.79 3.50 -8.71
CA LEU A 130 7.00 3.03 -10.07
C LEU A 130 7.79 1.73 -10.13
N ASP A 131 8.80 1.57 -9.29
CA ASP A 131 9.56 0.31 -9.18
C ASP A 131 8.63 -0.86 -8.80
N ILE A 132 7.71 -0.64 -7.86
CA ILE A 132 6.72 -1.65 -7.45
C ILE A 132 5.69 -1.90 -8.55
N ALA A 133 5.29 -0.85 -9.28
CA ALA A 133 4.37 -0.97 -10.39
C ALA A 133 4.94 -1.79 -11.55
N GLU A 134 6.24 -1.67 -11.81
CA GLU A 134 6.96 -2.44 -12.83
C GLU A 134 7.00 -3.93 -12.48
N ILE A 135 7.25 -4.28 -11.21
CA ILE A 135 7.34 -5.67 -10.78
C ILE A 135 5.97 -6.32 -10.53
N ASP A 136 5.03 -5.60 -9.91
CA ASP A 136 3.72 -6.15 -9.53
C ASP A 136 2.59 -5.12 -9.62
N SER A 137 2.23 -4.75 -10.86
CA SER A 137 1.13 -3.82 -11.10
C SER A 137 -0.20 -4.29 -10.52
N THR A 138 -0.55 -5.57 -10.69
CA THR A 138 -1.88 -6.13 -10.35
C THR A 138 -1.95 -6.86 -9.00
N GLY A 139 -0.84 -6.97 -8.29
CA GLY A 139 -0.74 -7.68 -7.01
C GLY A 139 -0.64 -9.19 -7.15
N GLN A 140 -0.30 -9.73 -8.32
CA GLN A 140 -0.28 -11.17 -8.57
C GLN A 140 1.13 -11.75 -8.46
N THR A 141 2.14 -10.99 -8.85
CA THR A 141 3.54 -11.44 -8.96
C THR A 141 4.07 -12.09 -7.69
N PHE A 142 3.73 -11.54 -6.52
CA PHE A 142 4.21 -12.07 -5.24
C PHE A 142 3.27 -13.07 -4.57
N ARG A 143 2.10 -13.36 -5.16
CA ARG A 143 1.14 -14.35 -4.65
C ARG A 143 1.26 -15.70 -5.34
N TYR A 144 1.56 -15.68 -6.63
CA TYR A 144 1.57 -16.87 -7.45
C TYR A 144 2.89 -16.96 -8.23
N PRO A 145 3.43 -18.16 -8.46
CA PRO A 145 4.65 -18.34 -9.25
C PRO A 145 4.43 -18.12 -10.76
N PHE A 146 3.19 -18.22 -11.24
CA PHE A 146 2.81 -18.05 -12.63
C PHE A 146 1.60 -17.11 -12.73
N ASP A 147 1.50 -16.40 -13.86
CA ASP A 147 0.33 -15.60 -14.19
C ASP A 147 -0.83 -16.47 -14.73
N THR A 148 -1.92 -15.82 -15.15
CA THR A 148 -3.10 -16.48 -15.72
C THR A 148 -2.86 -17.13 -17.07
N GLU A 149 -1.76 -16.79 -17.75
CA GLU A 149 -1.31 -17.37 -19.01
C GLU A 149 -0.23 -18.44 -18.81
N ASN A 150 0.03 -18.83 -17.54
CA ASN A 150 1.03 -19.80 -17.13
C ASN A 150 2.48 -19.38 -17.45
N VAL A 151 2.73 -18.08 -17.55
CA VAL A 151 4.07 -17.50 -17.67
C VAL A 151 4.66 -17.30 -16.27
N LYS A 152 5.90 -17.72 -16.07
CA LYS A 152 6.57 -17.64 -14.77
C LYS A 152 6.89 -16.18 -14.44
N HIS A 153 6.57 -15.75 -13.22
CA HIS A 153 6.93 -14.43 -12.74
C HIS A 153 8.43 -14.30 -12.38
N LEU A 154 8.93 -13.05 -12.33
CA LEU A 154 10.26 -12.68 -11.85
C LEU A 154 11.44 -13.35 -12.60
N THR A 155 11.28 -13.67 -13.89
CA THR A 155 12.37 -14.28 -14.68
C THR A 155 13.52 -13.31 -14.91
N GLU A 156 13.22 -12.02 -15.11
CA GLU A 156 14.23 -10.96 -15.30
C GLU A 156 14.73 -10.36 -13.97
N GLN A 157 13.88 -10.31 -12.94
CA GLN A 157 14.21 -9.80 -11.61
C GLN A 157 14.35 -10.95 -10.60
N SER A 158 15.43 -11.73 -10.74
CA SER A 158 15.63 -12.98 -10.00
C SER A 158 16.27 -12.82 -8.61
N ILE A 159 16.69 -11.60 -8.24
CA ILE A 159 17.32 -11.30 -6.94
C ILE A 159 16.65 -10.07 -6.34
N ILE A 160 16.27 -10.19 -5.06
CA ILE A 160 15.72 -9.09 -4.26
C ILE A 160 16.44 -9.08 -2.92
N ASN A 161 16.89 -7.92 -2.46
CA ASN A 161 17.64 -7.77 -1.22
C ASN A 161 16.76 -7.15 -0.12
N CYS A 162 16.58 -7.87 0.99
CA CYS A 162 15.73 -7.41 2.11
C CYS A 162 16.23 -6.13 2.80
N LEU A 163 17.54 -5.87 2.84
CA LEU A 163 18.05 -4.61 3.41
C LEU A 163 17.68 -3.42 2.52
N VAL A 164 17.79 -3.58 1.21
CA VAL A 164 17.35 -2.56 0.24
C VAL A 164 15.86 -2.31 0.38
N LEU A 165 15.04 -3.37 0.45
CA LEU A 165 13.59 -3.24 0.67
C LEU A 165 13.29 -2.52 1.97
N LYS A 166 13.96 -2.87 3.08
CA LYS A 166 13.75 -2.22 4.39
C LYS A 166 14.02 -0.72 4.33
N CYS A 167 15.14 -0.31 3.72
CA CYS A 167 15.49 1.09 3.58
C CYS A 167 14.47 1.84 2.71
N LYS A 168 14.16 1.31 1.52
CA LYS A 168 13.25 1.94 0.56
C LYS A 168 11.81 2.00 1.06
N PHE A 169 11.35 0.96 1.74
CA PHE A 169 10.00 0.93 2.27
C PHE A 169 9.84 1.90 3.43
N LYS A 170 10.82 1.97 4.34
CA LYS A 170 10.80 2.95 5.43
C LYS A 170 10.73 4.39 4.91
N GLU A 171 11.57 4.74 3.93
CA GLU A 171 11.55 6.06 3.28
C GLU A 171 10.19 6.36 2.64
N LEU A 172 9.61 5.37 1.94
CA LEU A 172 8.28 5.51 1.34
C LEU A 172 7.18 5.66 2.39
N GLU A 173 7.22 4.91 3.48
CA GLU A 173 6.24 4.99 4.57
C GLU A 173 6.24 6.38 5.22
N GLU A 174 7.42 6.94 5.51
CA GLU A 174 7.57 8.29 6.06
C GLU A 174 6.98 9.34 5.10
N ASN A 175 7.23 9.22 3.80
CA ASN A 175 6.67 10.14 2.81
C ASN A 175 5.16 9.95 2.58
N LEU A 176 4.63 8.72 2.68
CA LEU A 176 3.19 8.48 2.60
C LEU A 176 2.45 9.00 3.86
N ASP A 177 3.09 8.98 5.02
CA ASP A 177 2.56 9.62 6.23
C ASP A 177 2.59 11.16 6.10
N ASN A 178 3.65 11.72 5.51
CA ASN A 178 3.71 13.16 5.19
C ASN A 178 2.65 13.58 4.16
N LEU A 179 2.35 12.73 3.17
CA LEU A 179 1.28 12.96 2.21
C LEU A 179 -0.08 13.03 2.90
N HIS A 180 -0.36 12.09 3.81
CA HIS A 180 -1.60 12.10 4.58
C HIS A 180 -1.74 13.38 5.43
N TYR A 181 -0.65 13.80 6.09
CA TYR A 181 -0.63 15.08 6.82
C TYR A 181 -0.88 16.29 5.91
N LEU A 182 -0.28 16.33 4.71
CA LEU A 182 -0.53 17.38 3.73
C LEU A 182 -2.01 17.42 3.32
N ASN A 183 -2.64 16.25 3.12
CA ASN A 183 -4.06 16.17 2.80
C ASN A 183 -4.94 16.74 3.91
N GLU A 184 -4.70 16.34 5.17
CA GLU A 184 -5.41 16.90 6.33
C GLU A 184 -5.27 18.42 6.40
N MET A 185 -4.04 18.92 6.25
CA MET A 185 -3.74 20.35 6.33
C MET A 185 -4.47 21.16 5.26
N LEU A 186 -4.48 20.69 4.00
CA LEU A 186 -5.17 21.37 2.89
C LEU A 186 -6.71 21.28 2.97
N ILE A 187 -7.25 20.24 3.62
CA ILE A 187 -8.70 20.07 3.82
C ILE A 187 -9.22 21.00 4.94
N GLU A 188 -8.38 21.34 5.91
CA GLU A 188 -8.71 22.20 7.04
C GLU A 188 -8.59 23.72 6.77
N GLU A 189 -7.93 24.11 5.67
CA GLU A 189 -7.82 25.52 5.19
C GLU A 189 -9.15 26.12 4.72
#